data_AF-A0A7U4E7S0-F1
#
_entry.id   AF-A0A7U4E7S0-F1
#
_cell.length_a   1.000
_cell.length_b   1.000
_cell.length_c   1.000
_cell.angle_alpha   90.00
_cell.angle_beta   90.00
_cell.angle_gamma   90.00
#
_symmetry.space_group_name_H-M   'P 1'
#
loop_
_entity.id
_entity.type
_entity.pdbx_description
1 polymer ?
#
loop_
_entity_poly.entity_id
_entity_poly.type
_entity_poly.pdbx_seq_one_letter_code
_entity_poly.pdbx_strand_id
1 'polypeptide(L)'
;MKETSASYPKALVSSAGLTLLLFILFLVTNRNLFPKELMVASPYFLLIYFLLFTVGKPGVQSHWKEQLEGTGEKTIIFPLILVGILYTYLIVHGHTPFQGSAGLFLFYLVFPTLGFVAFKKTALPVTWLDIVFVLLVVIPATSMSFGVGTSLPFNGSGFSNMMRLVVMISAVYGFGYIRNLPDIGFYPTFRWQSLLTALGAWLAFVGLIMVLGFFGHFLQLSGHNILSTEFAYDWVKEFVRIFVGTALFEELFLRGLLQNILSKKITQSGKWPVYWKWGFALFIVLSFATGYFVQLKMAWFPVLITVLIFIPAYFIEKKQTKVHGPYTALAITSIFFGLVHFHSGSLLFVGLASIAGWAYGYTYMKTNNVFYAALVHALVNSSEFLFHI
;
A
#
# COMPACT_ATOMS: atom_id res chain seq x y z
N MET A 1 -25.95 -5.21 -1.17
CA MET A 1 -26.36 -4.03 -0.38
C MET A 1 -25.68 -2.82 -0.95
N LYS A 2 -26.42 -1.84 -1.50
CA LYS A 2 -25.85 -0.54 -1.91
C LYS A 2 -25.44 0.20 -0.65
N GLU A 3 -24.16 0.54 -0.53
CA GLU A 3 -23.65 1.37 0.55
C GLU A 3 -24.32 2.74 0.51
N THR A 4 -24.90 3.16 1.63
CA THR A 4 -25.17 4.57 1.88
C THR A 4 -23.80 5.25 2.01
N SER A 5 -23.36 5.89 0.93
CA SER A 5 -22.18 6.76 0.98
C SER A 5 -22.37 7.73 2.14
N ALA A 6 -21.47 7.71 3.13
CA ALA A 6 -21.52 8.65 4.22
C ALA A 6 -21.54 10.08 3.63
N SER A 7 -22.47 10.91 4.11
CA SER A 7 -22.55 12.30 3.67
C SER A 7 -21.21 13.00 3.89
N TYR A 8 -20.89 13.97 3.03
CA TYR A 8 -19.63 14.71 3.08
C TYR A 8 -19.25 15.17 4.52
N PRO A 9 -20.15 15.79 5.31
CA PRO A 9 -19.82 16.19 6.68
C PRO A 9 -19.49 15.00 7.60
N LYS A 10 -20.25 13.90 7.51
CA LYS A 10 -20.00 12.69 8.32
C LYS A 10 -18.65 12.05 7.97
N ALA A 11 -18.27 12.10 6.69
CA ALA A 11 -16.96 11.64 6.23
C ALA A 11 -15.83 12.46 6.89
N LEU A 12 -15.94 13.79 6.92
CA LEU A 12 -14.95 14.67 7.55
C LEU A 12 -14.83 14.44 9.07
N VAL A 13 -15.97 14.39 9.78
CA VAL A 13 -15.98 14.17 11.25
C VAL A 13 -15.33 12.84 11.62
N SER A 14 -15.68 11.77 10.90
CA SER A 14 -15.06 10.46 11.12
C SER A 14 -13.54 10.47 10.87
N SER A 15 -13.07 11.19 9.84
CA SER A 15 -11.63 11.31 9.59
C SER A 15 -10.92 12.12 10.66
N ALA A 16 -11.53 13.21 11.12
CA ALA A 16 -11.01 14.02 12.23
C ALA A 16 -10.89 13.19 13.51
N GLY A 17 -11.90 12.39 13.84
CA GLY A 17 -11.86 11.48 15.00
C GLY A 17 -10.71 10.47 14.93
N LEU A 18 -10.51 9.82 13.78
CA LEU A 18 -9.39 8.88 13.58
C LEU A 18 -8.03 9.59 13.65
N THR A 19 -7.95 10.80 13.10
CA THR A 19 -6.73 11.62 13.13
C THR A 19 -6.37 11.99 14.57
N LEU A 20 -7.35 12.44 15.36
CA LEU A 20 -7.15 12.79 16.76
C LEU A 20 -6.73 11.58 17.60
N LEU A 21 -7.37 10.42 17.37
CA LEU A 21 -6.99 9.18 18.06
C LEU A 21 -5.54 8.79 17.76
N LEU A 22 -5.13 8.85 16.49
CA LEU A 22 -3.76 8.53 16.12
C LEU A 22 -2.77 9.61 16.60
N PHE A 23 -3.20 10.87 16.68
CA PHE A 23 -2.39 11.96 17.21
C PHE A 23 -2.12 11.81 18.70
N ILE A 24 -3.09 11.33 19.50
CA ILE A 24 -2.86 10.98 20.90
C ILE A 24 -1.78 9.89 21.00
N LEU A 25 -1.88 8.84 20.18
CA LEU A 25 -0.86 7.78 20.14
C LEU A 25 0.51 8.32 19.70
N PHE A 26 0.54 9.25 18.74
CA PHE A 26 1.74 9.95 18.31
C PHE A 26 2.43 10.70 19.46
N LEU A 27 1.67 11.45 20.26
CA LEU A 27 2.22 12.16 21.42
C LEU A 27 2.75 11.19 22.49
N VAL A 28 2.00 10.12 22.79
CA VAL A 28 2.39 9.11 23.79
C VAL A 28 3.68 8.40 23.37
N THR A 29 3.77 7.97 22.11
CA THR A 29 4.92 7.20 21.60
C THR A 29 6.18 8.03 21.38
N ASN A 30 6.04 9.35 21.22
CA ASN A 30 7.14 10.28 21.02
C ASN A 30 7.38 11.21 22.23
N ARG A 31 6.85 10.86 23.41
CA ARG A 31 6.96 11.67 24.64
C ARG A 31 8.39 11.99 25.08
N ASN A 32 9.37 11.20 24.63
CA ASN A 32 10.78 11.38 24.97
C ASN A 32 11.48 12.43 24.10
N LEU A 33 10.83 12.94 23.05
CA LEU A 33 11.38 14.00 22.21
C LEU A 33 11.24 15.37 22.87
N PHE A 34 12.07 16.32 22.43
CA PHE A 34 11.97 17.70 22.89
C PHE A 34 10.57 18.28 22.60
N PRO A 35 9.92 18.99 23.55
CA PRO A 35 8.58 19.54 23.33
C PRO A 35 8.47 20.43 22.09
N LYS A 36 9.54 21.18 21.76
CA LYS A 36 9.62 22.00 20.55
C LYS A 36 9.45 21.17 19.27
N GLU A 37 10.08 19.99 19.19
CA GLU A 37 9.97 19.08 18.06
C GLU A 37 8.51 18.61 17.88
N LEU A 38 7.87 18.18 18.98
CA LEU A 38 6.48 17.74 18.94
C LEU A 38 5.53 18.87 18.56
N MET A 39 5.73 20.09 19.09
CA MET A 39 4.93 21.26 18.74
C MET A 39 5.04 21.60 17.25
N VAL A 40 6.25 21.55 16.69
CA VAL A 40 6.48 21.82 15.26
C VAL A 40 5.86 20.73 14.39
N ALA A 41 6.03 19.45 14.74
CA ALA A 41 5.52 18.32 13.94
C ALA A 41 3.99 18.13 14.02
N SER A 42 3.36 18.52 15.12
CA SER A 42 1.92 18.32 15.39
C SER A 42 0.97 18.84 14.30
N PRO A 43 1.05 20.10 13.84
CA PRO A 43 0.16 20.61 12.79
C PRO A 43 0.31 19.85 11.47
N TYR A 44 1.54 19.46 11.11
CA TYR A 44 1.81 18.64 9.93
C TYR A 44 1.21 17.24 10.05
N PHE A 45 1.34 16.62 11.22
CA PHE A 45 0.72 15.35 11.53
C PHE A 45 -0.80 15.42 11.38
N LEU A 46 -1.44 16.36 12.08
CA LEU A 46 -2.89 16.53 12.03
C LEU A 46 -3.39 16.74 10.60
N LEU A 47 -2.74 17.62 9.84
CA LEU A 47 -3.15 17.92 8.47
C LEU A 47 -2.99 16.70 7.54
N ILE A 48 -1.82 16.06 7.54
CA ILE A 48 -1.52 14.98 6.61
C ILE A 48 -2.33 13.72 6.90
N TYR A 49 -2.49 13.36 8.18
CA TYR A 49 -3.32 12.20 8.53
C TYR A 49 -4.80 12.47 8.32
N PHE A 50 -5.25 13.71 8.54
CA PHE A 50 -6.60 14.09 8.16
C PHE A 50 -6.83 13.89 6.66
N LEU A 51 -5.90 14.36 5.81
CA LEU A 51 -5.98 14.15 4.37
C LEU A 51 -5.90 12.66 4.00
N LEU A 52 -5.00 11.89 4.61
CA LEU A 52 -4.84 10.45 4.40
C LEU A 52 -6.15 9.69 4.63
N PHE A 53 -6.90 10.03 5.69
CA PHE A 53 -8.17 9.38 6.02
C PHE A 53 -9.38 9.93 5.28
N THR A 54 -9.24 11.04 4.57
CA THR A 54 -10.35 11.78 3.95
C THR A 54 -10.35 11.69 2.43
N VAL A 55 -9.19 11.83 1.79
CA VAL A 55 -9.07 12.00 0.33
C VAL A 55 -9.68 10.83 -0.45
N GLY A 56 -9.60 9.61 0.05
CA GLY A 56 -10.18 8.44 -0.64
C GLY A 56 -11.65 8.15 -0.33
N LYS A 57 -12.31 8.90 0.57
CA LYS A 57 -13.70 8.62 0.95
C LYS A 57 -14.66 8.94 -0.20
N PRO A 58 -15.61 8.04 -0.55
CA PRO A 58 -16.51 8.26 -1.69
C PRO A 58 -17.29 9.58 -1.65
N GLY A 59 -17.84 9.96 -0.48
CA GLY A 59 -18.60 11.21 -0.33
C GLY A 59 -17.74 12.49 -0.46
N VAL A 60 -16.44 12.40 -0.16
CA VAL A 60 -15.48 13.50 -0.38
C VAL A 60 -15.10 13.57 -1.84
N GLN A 61 -14.79 12.42 -2.44
CA GLN A 61 -14.47 12.32 -3.86
C GLN A 61 -15.60 12.84 -4.74
N SER A 62 -16.86 12.45 -4.47
CA SER A 62 -18.01 12.92 -5.27
C SER A 62 -18.20 14.42 -5.18
N HIS A 63 -18.12 15.00 -3.97
CA HIS A 63 -18.31 16.43 -3.74
C HIS A 63 -17.26 17.28 -4.45
N TRP A 64 -15.99 16.88 -4.37
CA TRP A 64 -14.89 17.63 -4.97
C TRP A 64 -14.72 17.37 -6.46
N LYS A 65 -15.10 16.19 -6.98
CA LYS A 65 -15.10 15.93 -8.43
C LYS A 65 -15.97 16.92 -9.17
N GLU A 66 -17.19 17.17 -8.69
CA GLU A 66 -18.12 18.14 -9.26
C GLU A 66 -17.50 19.56 -9.32
N GLN A 67 -16.73 19.95 -8.31
CA GLN A 67 -16.06 21.26 -8.27
C GLN A 67 -14.81 21.37 -9.15
N LEU A 68 -14.19 20.22 -9.48
CA LEU A 68 -13.01 20.14 -10.34
C LEU A 68 -13.38 20.00 -11.83
N GLU A 69 -14.64 19.73 -12.15
CA GLU A 69 -15.14 19.70 -13.52
C GLU A 69 -15.02 21.10 -14.18
N GLY A 70 -14.49 21.14 -15.41
CA GLY A 70 -14.47 22.35 -16.24
C GLY A 70 -13.16 23.18 -16.27
N THR A 71 -12.20 22.99 -15.37
CA THR A 71 -10.91 23.76 -15.42
C THR A 71 -9.70 22.90 -15.07
N GLY A 72 -8.78 22.72 -16.04
CA GLY A 72 -7.54 21.95 -15.83
C GLY A 72 -6.64 22.55 -14.74
N GLU A 73 -6.64 23.87 -14.59
CA GLU A 73 -5.84 24.60 -13.61
C GLU A 73 -6.19 24.22 -12.17
N LYS A 74 -7.49 24.08 -11.85
CA LYS A 74 -7.95 23.72 -10.50
C LYS A 74 -7.45 22.35 -10.04
N THR A 75 -7.22 21.43 -10.98
CA THR A 75 -6.74 20.08 -10.66
C THR A 75 -5.30 20.05 -10.14
N ILE A 76 -4.50 21.07 -10.46
CA ILE A 76 -3.09 21.15 -10.06
C ILE A 76 -2.94 21.79 -8.66
N ILE A 77 -3.96 22.51 -8.18
CA ILE A 77 -3.91 23.19 -6.88
C ILE A 77 -3.66 22.19 -5.74
N PHE A 78 -4.34 21.06 -5.73
CA PHE A 78 -4.21 20.07 -4.66
C PHE A 78 -2.78 19.49 -4.54
N PRO A 79 -2.13 18.97 -5.60
CA PRO A 79 -0.74 18.52 -5.49
C PRO A 79 0.23 19.67 -5.17
N LEU A 80 -0.01 20.91 -5.61
CA LEU A 80 0.82 22.06 -5.20
C LEU A 80 0.71 22.38 -3.72
N ILE A 81 -0.49 22.27 -3.12
CA ILE A 81 -0.67 22.41 -1.68
C ILE A 81 0.13 21.34 -0.94
N LEU A 82 0.11 20.09 -1.40
CA LEU A 82 0.89 19.01 -0.79
C LEU A 82 2.40 19.25 -0.89
N VAL A 83 2.89 19.76 -2.03
CA VAL A 83 4.29 20.19 -2.18
C VAL A 83 4.60 21.30 -1.17
N GLY A 84 3.72 22.30 -1.03
CA GLY A 84 3.86 23.37 -0.04
C GLY A 84 3.96 22.85 1.39
N ILE A 85 3.12 21.88 1.77
CA ILE A 85 3.17 21.24 3.10
C ILE A 85 4.49 20.49 3.32
N LEU A 86 4.96 19.74 2.32
CA LEU A 86 6.24 19.03 2.41
C LEU A 86 7.42 20.00 2.51
N TYR A 87 7.42 21.07 1.71
CA TYR A 87 8.53 22.03 1.67
C TYR A 87 8.57 22.90 2.93
N THR A 88 7.41 23.34 3.43
CA THR A 88 7.34 24.06 4.72
C THR A 88 7.80 23.18 5.86
N TYR A 89 7.47 21.89 5.85
CA TYR A 89 7.98 20.90 6.81
C TYR A 89 9.50 20.79 6.77
N LEU A 90 10.11 20.72 5.58
CA LEU A 90 11.57 20.68 5.46
C LEU A 90 12.24 21.96 5.94
N ILE A 91 11.73 23.13 5.52
CA ILE A 91 12.29 24.44 5.86
C ILE A 91 12.27 24.68 7.37
N VAL A 92 11.17 24.34 8.05
CA VAL A 92 11.05 24.57 9.49
C VAL A 92 12.00 23.70 10.32
N HIS A 93 12.48 22.59 9.74
CA HIS A 93 13.52 21.72 10.32
C HIS A 93 14.93 22.04 9.81
N GLY A 94 15.11 23.18 9.12
CA GLY A 94 16.43 23.67 8.68
C GLY A 94 16.94 23.06 7.38
N HIS A 95 16.09 22.35 6.62
CA HIS A 95 16.47 21.73 5.35
C HIS A 95 16.02 22.57 4.14
N THR A 96 16.84 22.57 3.09
CA THR A 96 16.51 23.24 1.83
C THR A 96 15.74 22.28 0.91
N PRO A 97 14.52 22.61 0.46
CA PRO A 97 13.70 21.71 -0.37
C PRO A 97 14.26 21.50 -1.78
N PHE A 98 15.24 22.32 -2.19
CA PHE A 98 15.92 22.23 -3.49
C PHE A 98 17.24 21.48 -3.44
N GLN A 99 17.61 20.90 -2.29
CA GLN A 99 18.85 20.15 -2.16
C GLN A 99 18.66 18.70 -2.66
N GLY A 100 19.55 18.27 -3.55
CA GLY A 100 19.55 16.90 -4.07
C GLY A 100 18.25 16.53 -4.80
N SER A 101 17.76 15.31 -4.57
CA SER A 101 16.54 14.78 -5.19
C SER A 101 15.25 15.42 -4.66
N ALA A 102 15.29 16.16 -3.55
CA ALA A 102 14.11 16.84 -3.00
C ALA A 102 13.56 17.93 -3.95
N GLY A 103 14.43 18.55 -4.77
CA GLY A 103 14.01 19.51 -5.78
C GLY A 103 13.12 18.90 -6.88
N LEU A 104 13.17 17.58 -7.07
CA LEU A 104 12.36 16.87 -8.07
C LEU A 104 10.93 16.58 -7.58
N PHE A 105 10.62 16.79 -6.30
CA PHE A 105 9.29 16.49 -5.76
C PHE A 105 8.15 17.24 -6.42
N LEU A 106 8.38 18.51 -6.76
CA LEU A 106 7.38 19.29 -7.48
C LEU A 106 6.97 18.58 -8.76
N PHE A 107 7.95 18.17 -9.57
CA PHE A 107 7.69 17.44 -10.81
C PHE A 107 7.05 16.09 -10.53
N TYR A 108 7.57 15.36 -9.55
CA TYR A 108 7.13 14.02 -9.23
C TYR A 108 5.67 13.95 -8.70
N LEU A 109 5.25 14.89 -7.85
CA LEU A 109 3.89 14.93 -7.29
C LEU A 109 2.87 15.55 -8.25
N VAL A 110 3.30 16.47 -9.11
CA VAL A 110 2.42 17.13 -10.08
C VAL A 110 2.28 16.30 -11.37
N PHE A 111 3.29 15.52 -11.74
CA PHE A 111 3.32 14.74 -12.99
C PHE A 111 2.10 13.82 -13.20
N PRO A 112 1.64 13.00 -12.24
CA PRO A 112 0.48 12.13 -12.45
C PRO A 112 -0.78 12.92 -12.77
N THR A 113 -0.98 14.05 -12.08
CA THR A 113 -2.12 14.95 -12.30
C THR A 113 -2.05 15.57 -13.69
N LEU A 114 -0.92 16.15 -14.09
CA LEU A 114 -0.74 16.71 -15.43
C LEU A 114 -0.92 15.67 -16.52
N GLY A 115 -0.36 14.48 -16.33
CA GLY A 115 -0.52 13.36 -17.25
C GLY A 115 -1.99 13.00 -17.46
N PHE A 116 -2.76 12.82 -16.38
CA PHE A 116 -4.18 12.50 -16.52
C PHE A 116 -5.02 13.66 -17.04
N VAL A 117 -4.64 14.90 -16.80
CA VAL A 117 -5.29 16.08 -17.40
C VAL A 117 -5.02 16.14 -18.91
N ALA A 118 -3.79 15.88 -19.34
CA ALA A 118 -3.43 15.84 -20.76
C ALA A 118 -4.12 14.69 -21.50
N PHE A 119 -4.26 13.54 -20.83
CA PHE A 119 -4.90 12.34 -21.36
C PHE A 119 -6.29 12.10 -20.76
N LYS A 120 -7.10 13.16 -20.58
CA LYS A 120 -8.44 13.08 -19.97
C LYS A 120 -9.24 11.92 -20.55
N LYS A 121 -9.56 10.94 -19.70
CA LYS A 121 -10.29 9.72 -20.04
C LYS A 121 -11.40 9.48 -19.02
N THR A 122 -12.48 8.88 -19.50
CA THR A 122 -13.55 8.34 -18.68
C THR A 122 -13.03 7.26 -17.72
N ALA A 123 -13.77 6.97 -16.63
CA ALA A 123 -13.40 5.97 -15.62
C ALA A 123 -12.99 4.61 -16.23
N LEU A 124 -13.65 4.23 -17.32
CA LEU A 124 -13.32 3.09 -18.18
C LEU A 124 -13.26 3.56 -19.64
N PRO A 125 -12.49 2.90 -20.52
CA PRO A 125 -11.65 1.73 -20.26
C PRO A 125 -10.37 2.06 -19.47
N VAL A 126 -9.76 1.05 -18.83
CA VAL A 126 -8.42 1.18 -18.27
C VAL A 126 -7.38 0.86 -19.35
N THR A 127 -6.26 1.56 -19.30
CA THR A 127 -5.23 1.51 -20.35
C THR A 127 -3.89 1.10 -19.75
N TRP A 128 -2.99 0.55 -20.58
CA TRP A 128 -1.63 0.22 -20.14
C TRP A 128 -0.86 1.43 -19.64
N LEU A 129 -1.20 2.62 -20.14
CA LEU A 129 -0.65 3.88 -19.66
C LEU A 129 -0.91 4.07 -18.15
N ASP A 130 -2.06 3.62 -17.63
CA ASP A 130 -2.38 3.73 -16.20
C ASP A 130 -1.37 2.94 -15.34
N ILE A 131 -0.93 1.75 -15.81
CA ILE A 131 0.11 0.95 -15.15
C ILE A 131 1.47 1.66 -15.23
N VAL A 132 1.79 2.28 -16.37
CA VAL A 132 3.01 3.08 -16.52
C VAL A 132 3.04 4.23 -15.51
N PHE A 133 1.93 4.96 -15.33
CA PHE A 133 1.82 6.01 -14.31
C PHE A 133 2.02 5.46 -12.90
N VAL A 134 1.46 4.28 -12.56
CA VAL A 134 1.71 3.64 -11.26
C VAL A 134 3.20 3.36 -11.07
N LEU A 135 3.88 2.77 -12.06
CA LEU A 135 5.30 2.43 -11.97
C LEU A 135 6.19 3.68 -11.88
N LEU A 136 5.87 4.74 -12.65
CA LEU A 136 6.57 6.02 -12.61
C LEU A 136 6.41 6.73 -11.27
N VAL A 137 5.36 6.44 -10.50
CA VAL A 137 5.23 6.89 -9.12
C VAL A 137 6.02 5.95 -8.20
N VAL A 138 5.71 4.65 -8.17
CA VAL A 138 6.26 3.73 -7.17
C VAL A 138 7.78 3.62 -7.21
N ILE A 139 8.38 3.45 -8.40
CA ILE A 139 9.81 3.16 -8.52
C ILE A 139 10.66 4.31 -7.96
N PRO A 140 10.44 5.59 -8.33
CA PRO A 140 11.15 6.69 -7.70
C PRO A 140 10.91 6.80 -6.18
N ALA A 141 9.67 6.60 -5.70
CA ALA A 141 9.38 6.70 -4.27
C ALA A 141 10.11 5.66 -3.41
N THR A 142 10.42 4.48 -3.98
CA THR A 142 11.16 3.43 -3.27
C THR A 142 12.66 3.49 -3.52
N SER A 143 13.12 4.05 -4.65
CA SER A 143 14.53 3.99 -5.07
C SER A 143 15.31 5.29 -4.80
N MET A 144 14.64 6.45 -4.71
CA MET A 144 15.33 7.72 -4.49
C MET A 144 15.63 7.93 -3.00
N SER A 145 16.92 8.07 -2.67
CA SER A 145 17.35 8.61 -1.38
C SER A 145 17.28 10.13 -1.41
N PHE A 146 16.72 10.72 -0.36
CA PHE A 146 16.50 12.17 -0.28
C PHE A 146 17.69 12.94 0.31
N GLY A 147 18.68 12.24 0.85
CA GLY A 147 19.81 12.87 1.55
C GLY A 147 19.42 13.65 2.83
N VAL A 148 18.12 13.82 3.09
CA VAL A 148 17.54 14.46 4.28
C VAL A 148 16.48 13.56 4.89
N GLY A 149 16.40 13.55 6.23
CA GLY A 149 15.34 12.88 6.96
C GLY A 149 13.98 13.48 6.60
N THR A 150 12.95 12.65 6.46
CA THR A 150 11.56 13.11 6.29
C THR A 150 10.61 12.44 7.28
N SER A 151 11.16 11.80 8.31
CA SER A 151 10.39 11.21 9.40
C SER A 151 9.45 12.24 10.00
N LEU A 152 8.30 11.78 10.47
CA LEU A 152 7.36 12.60 11.24
C LEU A 152 7.25 11.95 12.62
N PRO A 153 7.67 12.59 13.73
CA PRO A 153 8.42 13.86 13.78
C PRO A 153 9.85 13.68 13.22
N PHE A 154 10.51 14.77 12.87
CA PHE A 154 11.77 14.79 12.11
C PHE A 154 12.89 14.02 12.82
N ASN A 155 13.02 14.25 14.12
CA ASN A 155 14.01 13.60 14.99
C ASN A 155 13.47 12.33 15.68
N GLY A 156 12.34 11.80 15.23
CA GLY A 156 11.71 10.60 15.80
C GLY A 156 11.44 9.51 14.77
N SER A 157 10.78 8.46 15.25
CA SER A 157 10.35 7.31 14.45
C SER A 157 8.81 7.21 14.35
N GLY A 158 8.11 8.32 14.58
CA GLY A 158 6.68 8.39 14.90
C GLY A 158 5.67 8.29 13.75
N PHE A 159 5.61 7.12 13.11
CA PHE A 159 4.49 6.57 12.29
C PHE A 159 4.42 6.81 10.78
N SER A 160 5.39 7.48 10.15
CA SER A 160 5.84 7.27 8.75
C SER A 160 6.82 8.40 8.42
N ASN A 161 7.15 8.57 7.14
CA ASN A 161 7.78 9.77 6.64
C ASN A 161 6.79 10.62 5.83
N MET A 162 6.95 11.94 5.92
CA MET A 162 6.12 12.95 5.27
C MET A 162 6.03 12.73 3.76
N MET A 163 7.15 12.35 3.15
CA MET A 163 7.25 12.08 1.72
C MET A 163 6.25 11.00 1.28
N ARG A 164 6.33 9.80 1.88
CA ARG A 164 5.48 8.66 1.52
C ARG A 164 4.02 8.99 1.74
N LEU A 165 3.69 9.67 2.84
CA LEU A 165 2.32 10.13 3.12
C LEU A 165 1.80 11.05 2.00
N VAL A 166 2.59 12.05 1.61
CA VAL A 166 2.24 12.98 0.53
C VAL A 166 2.12 12.25 -0.82
N VAL A 167 2.99 11.29 -1.11
CA VAL A 167 2.93 10.46 -2.33
C VAL A 167 1.66 9.61 -2.37
N MET A 168 1.28 8.97 -1.25
CA MET A 168 0.03 8.21 -1.17
C MET A 168 -1.18 9.11 -1.42
N ILE A 169 -1.25 10.25 -0.73
CA ILE A 169 -2.36 11.21 -0.89
C ILE A 169 -2.44 11.71 -2.33
N SER A 170 -1.29 12.03 -2.94
CA SER A 170 -1.20 12.48 -4.33
C SER A 170 -1.62 11.39 -5.31
N ALA A 171 -1.24 10.13 -5.08
CA ALA A 171 -1.65 9.01 -5.90
C ALA A 171 -3.17 8.78 -5.81
N VAL A 172 -3.74 8.79 -4.61
CA VAL A 172 -5.20 8.65 -4.42
C VAL A 172 -5.94 9.81 -5.07
N TYR A 173 -5.40 11.03 -5.00
CA TYR A 173 -5.96 12.17 -5.71
C TYR A 173 -5.89 11.99 -7.23
N GLY A 174 -4.70 11.76 -7.79
CA GLY A 174 -4.50 11.64 -9.23
C GLY A 174 -5.32 10.49 -9.84
N PHE A 175 -5.25 9.30 -9.25
CA PHE A 175 -5.99 8.14 -9.74
C PHE A 175 -7.49 8.21 -9.42
N GLY A 176 -7.86 8.69 -8.23
CA GLY A 176 -9.25 8.71 -7.78
C GLY A 176 -10.09 9.86 -8.34
N TYR A 177 -9.54 11.08 -8.36
CA TYR A 177 -10.26 12.30 -8.76
C TYR A 177 -10.10 12.58 -10.25
N ILE A 178 -8.86 12.60 -10.74
CA ILE A 178 -8.56 13.06 -12.10
C ILE A 178 -8.74 11.93 -13.11
N ARG A 179 -8.10 10.78 -12.86
CA ARG A 179 -8.24 9.60 -13.71
C ARG A 179 -9.59 8.90 -13.55
N ASN A 180 -10.27 9.14 -12.43
CA ASN A 180 -11.55 8.52 -12.08
C ASN A 180 -11.51 6.98 -12.05
N LEU A 181 -10.39 6.41 -11.56
CA LEU A 181 -10.25 4.97 -11.37
C LEU A 181 -11.21 4.51 -10.25
N PRO A 182 -12.17 3.61 -10.51
CA PRO A 182 -13.06 3.12 -9.48
C PRO A 182 -12.36 2.11 -8.58
N ASP A 183 -12.92 1.92 -7.38
CA ASP A 183 -12.56 0.83 -6.46
C ASP A 183 -11.14 0.90 -5.88
N ILE A 184 -10.48 2.06 -5.82
CA ILE A 184 -9.15 2.17 -5.18
C ILE A 184 -9.20 1.71 -3.71
N GLY A 185 -10.31 1.96 -3.00
CA GLY A 185 -10.51 1.43 -1.65
C GLY A 185 -9.64 2.07 -0.57
N PHE A 186 -9.01 3.23 -0.83
CA PHE A 186 -8.10 3.89 0.10
C PHE A 186 -8.83 4.81 1.08
N TYR A 187 -9.59 4.23 2.01
CA TYR A 187 -10.21 5.00 3.09
C TYR A 187 -10.49 4.08 4.28
N PRO A 188 -10.31 4.57 5.52
CA PRO A 188 -10.59 3.76 6.70
C PRO A 188 -12.09 3.56 6.83
N THR A 189 -12.51 2.30 6.92
CA THR A 189 -13.87 1.92 7.31
C THR A 189 -13.83 0.75 8.25
N PHE A 190 -14.79 0.68 9.15
CA PHE A 190 -14.95 -0.46 10.03
C PHE A 190 -16.17 -1.29 9.63
N ARG A 191 -15.93 -2.55 9.32
CA ARG A 191 -16.91 -3.59 9.03
C ARG A 191 -16.44 -4.91 9.62
N TRP A 192 -17.29 -5.52 10.44
CA TRP A 192 -16.99 -6.81 11.06
C TRP A 192 -16.67 -7.91 10.05
N GLN A 193 -17.43 -8.02 8.96
CA GLN A 193 -17.19 -9.03 7.92
C GLN A 193 -15.83 -8.85 7.24
N SER A 194 -15.44 -7.60 6.97
CA SER A 194 -14.14 -7.29 6.37
C SER A 194 -12.99 -7.56 7.34
N LEU A 195 -13.19 -7.25 8.63
CA LEU A 195 -12.22 -7.59 9.68
C LEU A 195 -12.06 -9.11 9.81
N LEU A 196 -13.15 -9.88 9.87
CA LEU A 196 -13.09 -11.35 9.92
C LEU A 196 -12.41 -11.95 8.69
N THR A 197 -12.62 -11.35 7.51
CA THR A 197 -11.91 -11.76 6.29
C THR A 197 -10.40 -11.51 6.41
N ALA A 198 -10.00 -10.34 6.90
CA ALA A 198 -8.59 -10.00 7.11
C ALA A 198 -7.93 -10.92 8.15
N LEU A 199 -8.57 -11.11 9.31
CA LEU A 199 -8.08 -12.00 10.36
C LEU A 199 -8.01 -13.45 9.89
N GLY A 200 -9.02 -13.93 9.15
CA GLY A 200 -9.00 -15.27 8.56
C GLY A 200 -7.85 -15.46 7.57
N ALA A 201 -7.57 -14.47 6.72
CA ALA A 201 -6.45 -14.52 5.79
C ALA A 201 -5.09 -14.53 6.51
N TRP A 202 -4.93 -13.70 7.56
CA TRP A 202 -3.74 -13.70 8.40
C TRP A 202 -3.54 -15.03 9.14
N LEU A 203 -4.58 -15.56 9.78
CA LEU A 203 -4.52 -16.84 10.49
C LEU A 203 -4.21 -18.01 9.54
N ALA A 204 -4.75 -18.00 8.33
CA ALA A 204 -4.42 -19.00 7.32
C ALA A 204 -2.94 -18.93 6.90
N PHE A 205 -2.40 -17.72 6.75
CA PHE A 205 -0.97 -17.51 6.48
C PHE A 205 -0.10 -18.01 7.64
N VAL A 206 -0.38 -17.59 8.87
CA VAL A 206 0.35 -18.03 10.07
C VAL A 206 0.27 -19.55 10.21
N GLY A 207 -0.91 -20.15 10.02
CA GLY A 207 -1.10 -21.60 9.99
C GLY A 207 -0.19 -22.30 8.98
N LEU A 208 -0.12 -21.78 7.75
CA LEU A 208 0.79 -22.30 6.73
C LEU A 208 2.26 -22.19 7.15
N ILE A 209 2.69 -21.03 7.67
CA ILE A 209 4.07 -20.84 8.14
C ILE A 209 4.39 -21.80 9.29
N MET A 210 3.47 -22.01 10.23
CA MET A 210 3.69 -22.97 11.31
C MET A 210 3.88 -24.39 10.79
N VAL A 211 3.08 -24.82 9.81
CA VAL A 211 3.25 -26.13 9.16
C VAL A 211 4.60 -26.21 8.45
N LEU A 212 4.93 -25.22 7.62
CA LEU A 212 6.21 -25.21 6.89
C LEU A 212 7.42 -25.13 7.83
N GLY A 213 7.33 -24.34 8.89
CA GLY A 213 8.38 -24.15 9.90
C GLY A 213 8.61 -25.36 10.76
N PHE A 214 7.54 -26.10 11.10
CA PHE A 214 7.63 -27.36 11.81
C PHE A 214 8.36 -28.43 10.97
N PHE A 215 7.96 -28.61 9.70
CA PHE A 215 8.61 -29.58 8.80
C PHE A 215 9.99 -29.12 8.31
N GLY A 216 10.22 -27.82 8.22
CA GLY A 216 11.47 -27.22 7.77
C GLY A 216 12.48 -26.94 8.88
N HIS A 217 12.13 -27.23 10.14
CA HIS A 217 12.96 -26.99 11.33
C HIS A 217 13.52 -25.56 11.46
N PHE A 218 12.81 -24.56 10.94
CA PHE A 218 13.24 -23.15 11.00
C PHE A 218 12.43 -22.31 12.00
N LEU A 219 11.48 -22.91 12.73
CA LEU A 219 10.62 -22.19 13.65
C LEU A 219 11.21 -22.23 15.07
N GLN A 220 11.64 -21.07 15.59
CA GLN A 220 12.12 -20.93 16.97
C GLN A 220 11.06 -20.28 17.86
N LEU A 221 10.39 -21.07 18.69
CA LEU A 221 9.38 -20.57 19.65
C LEU A 221 10.00 -19.93 20.90
N SER A 222 11.10 -19.20 20.77
CA SER A 222 11.75 -18.48 21.88
C SER A 222 11.05 -17.13 22.14
N GLY A 223 9.81 -17.17 22.65
CA GLY A 223 8.97 -15.98 22.79
C GLY A 223 9.45 -14.97 23.85
N HIS A 224 9.27 -13.69 23.54
CA HIS A 224 9.18 -12.64 24.56
C HIS A 224 7.99 -12.93 25.49
N ASN A 225 8.00 -12.40 26.72
CA ASN A 225 6.83 -12.48 27.59
C ASN A 225 5.69 -11.61 27.01
N ILE A 226 4.83 -12.23 26.19
CA ILE A 226 3.72 -11.59 25.47
C ILE A 226 2.69 -10.90 26.38
N LEU A 227 2.73 -11.18 27.69
CA LEU A 227 1.84 -10.60 28.69
C LEU A 227 2.45 -9.36 29.38
N SER A 228 3.68 -8.97 29.05
CA SER A 228 4.28 -7.77 29.65
C SER A 228 3.71 -6.49 29.04
N THR A 229 3.55 -5.46 29.87
CA THR A 229 3.09 -4.13 29.45
C THR A 229 4.11 -3.45 28.53
N GLU A 230 5.40 -3.72 28.72
CA GLU A 230 6.48 -3.24 27.86
C GLU A 230 6.36 -3.83 26.45
N PHE A 231 6.15 -5.15 26.33
CA PHE A 231 5.93 -5.80 25.05
C PHE A 231 4.70 -5.25 24.34
N ALA A 232 3.57 -5.08 25.05
CA ALA A 232 2.36 -4.53 24.47
C ALA A 232 2.57 -3.11 23.91
N TYR A 233 3.30 -2.27 24.65
CA TYR A 233 3.63 -0.91 24.19
C TYR A 233 4.52 -0.93 22.94
N ASP A 234 5.61 -1.70 22.95
CA ASP A 234 6.55 -1.77 21.83
C ASP A 234 5.89 -2.40 20.59
N TRP A 235 5.08 -3.45 20.78
CA TRP A 235 4.34 -4.08 19.70
C TRP A 235 3.32 -3.13 19.08
N VAL A 236 2.53 -2.39 19.87
CA VAL A 236 1.57 -1.41 19.33
C VAL A 236 2.28 -0.31 18.55
N LYS A 237 3.37 0.23 19.11
CA LYS A 237 4.18 1.26 18.45
C LYS A 237 4.72 0.75 17.12
N GLU A 238 5.30 -0.46 17.11
CA GLU A 238 5.89 -1.02 15.91
C GLU A 238 4.83 -1.43 14.88
N PHE A 239 3.73 -2.03 15.32
CA PHE A 239 2.61 -2.40 14.48
C PHE A 239 2.04 -1.19 13.75
N VAL A 240 1.79 -0.07 14.45
CA VAL A 240 1.27 1.15 13.81
C VAL A 240 2.32 1.76 12.87
N ARG A 241 3.61 1.68 13.21
CA ARG A 241 4.71 2.12 12.33
C ARG A 241 4.73 1.32 11.03
N ILE A 242 4.63 -0.01 11.11
CA ILE A 242 4.56 -0.90 9.95
C ILE A 242 3.28 -0.63 9.15
N PHE A 243 2.13 -0.57 9.83
CA PHE A 243 0.82 -0.37 9.22
C PHE A 243 0.78 0.89 8.37
N VAL A 244 1.17 2.04 8.93
CA VAL A 244 1.11 3.31 8.21
C VAL A 244 2.34 3.53 7.32
N GLY A 245 3.53 3.18 7.79
CA GLY A 245 4.79 3.50 7.15
C GLY A 245 5.13 2.65 5.93
N THR A 246 4.70 1.39 5.95
CA THR A 246 5.05 0.40 4.93
C THR A 246 3.80 -0.22 4.32
N ALA A 247 2.94 -0.84 5.12
CA ALA A 247 1.82 -1.63 4.62
C ALA A 247 0.80 -0.78 3.85
N LEU A 248 0.36 0.38 4.37
CA LEU A 248 -0.57 1.25 3.65
C LEU A 248 0.00 1.75 2.32
N PHE A 249 1.28 2.08 2.29
CA PHE A 249 1.97 2.53 1.07
C PHE A 249 2.00 1.41 0.03
N GLU A 250 2.52 0.26 0.39
CA GLU A 250 2.67 -0.87 -0.52
C GLU A 250 1.31 -1.41 -1.00
N GLU A 251 0.35 -1.58 -0.10
CA GLU A 251 -0.97 -2.10 -0.47
C GLU A 251 -1.81 -1.08 -1.27
N LEU A 252 -1.61 0.23 -1.11
CA LEU A 252 -2.22 1.22 -2.01
C LEU A 252 -1.75 0.99 -3.45
N PHE A 253 -0.44 0.93 -3.66
CA PHE A 253 0.13 0.84 -5.00
C PHE A 253 -0.05 -0.54 -5.63
N LEU A 254 0.09 -1.60 -4.84
CA LEU A 254 -0.01 -2.97 -5.33
C LEU A 254 -1.45 -3.43 -5.47
N ARG A 255 -2.34 -3.11 -4.51
CA ARG A 255 -3.73 -3.59 -4.54
C ARG A 255 -4.68 -2.55 -5.08
N GLY A 256 -4.71 -1.39 -4.43
CA GLY A 256 -5.63 -0.29 -4.78
C GLY A 256 -5.44 0.21 -6.21
N LEU A 257 -4.20 0.18 -6.72
CA LEU A 257 -3.85 0.61 -8.07
C LEU A 257 -3.49 -0.55 -8.99
N LEU A 258 -2.34 -1.23 -8.82
CA LEU A 258 -1.83 -2.18 -9.81
C LEU A 258 -2.75 -3.40 -10.02
N GLN A 259 -3.11 -4.13 -8.95
CA GLN A 259 -4.00 -5.28 -9.03
C GLN A 259 -5.39 -4.87 -9.54
N ASN A 260 -5.90 -3.73 -9.07
CA ASN A 260 -7.18 -3.17 -9.51
C ASN A 260 -7.20 -2.87 -11.01
N ILE A 261 -6.22 -2.10 -11.51
CA ILE A 261 -6.09 -1.76 -12.93
C ILE A 261 -5.93 -3.04 -13.76
N LEU A 262 -5.06 -3.96 -13.35
CA LEU A 262 -4.81 -5.21 -14.06
C LEU A 262 -6.07 -6.08 -14.13
N SER A 263 -6.79 -6.25 -13.01
CA SER A 263 -8.06 -6.99 -12.95
C SER A 263 -9.10 -6.41 -13.92
N LYS A 264 -9.28 -5.07 -13.89
CA LYS A 264 -10.20 -4.38 -14.81
C LYS A 264 -9.76 -4.51 -16.26
N LYS A 265 -8.45 -4.44 -16.55
CA LYS A 265 -7.90 -4.56 -17.91
C LYS A 265 -8.12 -5.94 -18.49
N ILE A 266 -7.85 -6.99 -17.70
CA ILE A 266 -8.08 -8.37 -18.10
C ILE A 266 -9.56 -8.60 -18.34
N THR A 267 -10.41 -8.16 -17.41
CA THR A 267 -11.88 -8.24 -17.55
C THR A 267 -12.36 -7.57 -18.84
N GLN A 268 -11.92 -6.32 -19.09
CA GLN A 268 -12.29 -5.56 -20.30
C GLN A 268 -11.86 -6.26 -21.60
N SER A 269 -10.73 -6.97 -21.59
CA SER A 269 -10.23 -7.64 -22.79
C SER A 269 -11.03 -8.89 -23.16
N GLY A 270 -11.73 -9.51 -22.20
CA GLY A 270 -12.36 -10.82 -22.35
C GLY A 270 -11.39 -11.98 -22.56
N LYS A 271 -10.07 -11.75 -22.58
CA LYS A 271 -9.04 -12.73 -22.95
C LYS A 271 -8.18 -13.18 -21.77
N TRP A 272 -8.80 -13.48 -20.63
CA TRP A 272 -8.06 -13.85 -19.41
C TRP A 272 -7.03 -14.99 -19.58
N PRO A 273 -7.24 -16.04 -20.41
CA PRO A 273 -6.24 -17.10 -20.55
C PRO A 273 -4.93 -16.61 -21.18
N VAL A 274 -5.01 -15.57 -22.03
CA VAL A 274 -3.84 -14.95 -22.66
C VAL A 274 -3.01 -14.22 -21.60
N TYR A 275 -3.65 -13.43 -20.74
CA TYR A 275 -2.97 -12.74 -19.64
C TYR A 275 -2.39 -13.72 -18.62
N TRP A 276 -3.11 -14.80 -18.31
CA TRP A 276 -2.60 -15.85 -17.45
C TRP A 276 -1.36 -16.50 -18.06
N LYS A 277 -1.41 -16.90 -19.34
CA LYS A 277 -0.29 -17.56 -20.04
C LYS A 277 0.96 -16.69 -20.08
N TRP A 278 0.82 -15.43 -20.51
CA TRP A 278 1.96 -14.52 -20.62
C TRP A 278 2.46 -14.03 -19.26
N GLY A 279 1.56 -13.79 -18.30
CA GLY A 279 1.94 -13.52 -16.92
C GLY A 279 2.73 -14.68 -16.33
N PHE A 280 2.24 -15.90 -16.48
CA PHE A 280 2.90 -17.11 -15.98
C PHE A 280 4.29 -17.30 -16.60
N ALA A 281 4.40 -17.17 -17.93
CA ALA A 281 5.68 -17.28 -18.64
C ALA A 281 6.68 -16.21 -18.17
N LEU A 282 6.26 -14.94 -18.09
CA LEU A 282 7.10 -13.85 -17.62
C LEU A 282 7.58 -14.08 -16.18
N PHE A 283 6.66 -14.41 -15.27
CA PHE A 283 7.00 -14.57 -13.87
C PHE A 283 7.78 -15.86 -13.58
N ILE A 284 7.67 -16.91 -14.39
CA ILE A 284 8.62 -18.04 -14.32
C ILE A 284 10.05 -17.57 -14.62
N VAL A 285 10.23 -16.80 -15.69
CA VAL A 285 11.56 -16.31 -16.10
C VAL A 285 12.13 -15.38 -15.03
N LEU A 286 11.32 -14.44 -14.52
CA LEU A 286 11.75 -13.53 -13.45
C LEU A 286 12.06 -14.28 -12.15
N SER A 287 11.23 -15.25 -11.75
CA SER A 287 11.48 -16.07 -10.56
C SER A 287 12.74 -16.91 -10.67
N PHE A 288 13.02 -17.47 -11.85
CA PHE A 288 14.27 -18.16 -12.10
C PHE A 288 15.47 -17.20 -12.04
N ALA A 289 15.36 -16.02 -12.66
CA ALA A 289 16.41 -15.00 -12.61
C ALA A 289 16.69 -14.55 -11.17
N THR A 290 15.66 -14.25 -10.37
CA THR A 290 15.80 -13.95 -8.94
C THR A 290 16.49 -15.09 -8.20
N GLY A 291 16.06 -16.32 -8.44
CA GLY A 291 16.69 -17.52 -7.90
C GLY A 291 18.18 -17.62 -8.24
N TYR A 292 18.52 -17.40 -9.51
CA TYR A 292 19.87 -17.44 -10.05
C TYR A 292 20.78 -16.39 -9.40
N PHE A 293 20.31 -15.14 -9.29
CA PHE A 293 21.12 -14.03 -8.76
C PHE A 293 21.25 -14.02 -7.23
N VAL A 294 20.28 -14.56 -6.49
CA VAL A 294 20.36 -14.61 -5.02
C VAL A 294 21.07 -15.88 -4.56
N GLN A 295 20.60 -17.07 -4.97
CA GLN A 295 21.19 -18.34 -4.55
C GLN A 295 20.85 -19.47 -5.53
N LEU A 296 21.76 -19.70 -6.50
CA LEU A 296 21.56 -20.65 -7.60
C LEU A 296 21.07 -22.05 -7.16
N LYS A 297 21.60 -22.59 -6.05
CA LYS A 297 21.19 -23.91 -5.53
C LYS A 297 19.70 -24.01 -5.17
N MET A 298 19.07 -22.88 -4.86
CA MET A 298 17.66 -22.77 -4.52
C MET A 298 16.86 -22.00 -5.58
N ALA A 299 17.40 -21.84 -6.80
CA ALA A 299 16.72 -21.10 -7.86
C ALA A 299 15.37 -21.71 -8.28
N TRP A 300 15.18 -23.01 -8.01
CA TRP A 300 13.92 -23.72 -8.23
C TRP A 300 12.81 -23.25 -7.29
N PHE A 301 13.13 -22.69 -6.11
CA PHE A 301 12.13 -22.40 -5.08
C PHE A 301 11.18 -21.25 -5.47
N PRO A 302 11.64 -20.06 -5.90
CA PRO A 302 10.74 -19.02 -6.40
C PRO A 302 9.91 -19.47 -7.63
N VAL A 303 10.49 -20.31 -8.48
CA VAL A 303 9.80 -20.90 -9.63
C VAL A 303 8.67 -21.82 -9.15
N LEU A 304 8.92 -22.69 -8.18
CA LEU A 304 7.90 -23.54 -7.58
C LEU A 304 6.76 -22.71 -6.97
N ILE A 305 7.08 -21.66 -6.21
CA ILE A 305 6.07 -20.77 -5.64
C ILE A 305 5.23 -20.09 -6.73
N THR A 306 5.86 -19.69 -7.85
CA THR A 306 5.16 -19.15 -9.03
C THR A 306 4.16 -20.15 -9.60
N VAL A 307 4.58 -21.40 -9.78
CA VAL A 307 3.70 -22.49 -10.24
C VAL A 307 2.54 -22.72 -9.26
N LEU A 308 2.83 -22.79 -7.97
CA LEU A 308 1.85 -23.03 -6.91
C LEU A 308 0.83 -21.89 -6.75
N ILE A 309 1.16 -20.67 -7.17
CA ILE A 309 0.21 -19.54 -7.16
C ILE A 309 -0.59 -19.46 -8.47
N PHE A 310 0.07 -19.62 -9.62
CA PHE A 310 -0.60 -19.49 -10.92
C PHE A 310 -1.55 -20.64 -11.24
N ILE A 311 -1.21 -21.88 -10.88
CA ILE A 311 -2.06 -23.05 -11.18
C ILE A 311 -3.42 -22.96 -10.47
N PRO A 312 -3.50 -22.75 -9.14
CA PRO A 312 -4.77 -22.55 -8.47
C PRO A 312 -5.54 -21.35 -9.02
N ALA A 313 -4.85 -20.23 -9.33
CA ALA A 313 -5.48 -19.07 -9.94
C ALA A 313 -6.18 -19.42 -11.26
N TYR A 314 -5.56 -20.23 -12.13
CA TYR A 314 -6.16 -20.70 -13.38
C TYR A 314 -7.46 -21.48 -13.13
N PHE A 315 -7.43 -22.43 -12.20
CA PHE A 315 -8.60 -23.27 -11.92
C PHE A 315 -9.73 -22.47 -11.26
N ILE A 316 -9.41 -21.52 -10.40
CA ILE A 316 -10.41 -20.63 -9.79
C ILE A 316 -11.02 -19.73 -10.87
N GLU A 317 -10.20 -19.11 -11.72
CA GLU A 317 -10.65 -18.23 -12.80
C GLU A 317 -11.54 -18.97 -13.80
N LYS A 318 -11.18 -20.22 -14.16
CA LYS A 318 -11.97 -21.08 -15.04
C LYS A 318 -13.34 -21.44 -14.45
N LYS A 319 -13.46 -21.52 -13.13
CA LYS A 319 -14.73 -21.80 -12.42
C LYS A 319 -15.60 -20.56 -12.25
N GLN A 320 -15.07 -19.36 -12.44
CA GLN A 320 -15.88 -18.13 -12.35
C GLN A 320 -16.85 -18.05 -13.54
N THR A 321 -18.09 -17.64 -13.27
CA THR A 321 -19.13 -17.51 -14.32
C THR A 321 -19.50 -16.06 -14.62
N LYS A 322 -19.12 -15.11 -13.75
CA LYS A 322 -19.55 -13.70 -13.84
C LYS A 322 -18.47 -12.76 -14.34
N VAL A 323 -17.27 -12.86 -13.77
CA VAL A 323 -16.16 -11.95 -14.04
C VAL A 323 -14.88 -12.76 -14.10
N HIS A 324 -14.10 -12.56 -15.16
CA HIS A 324 -12.79 -13.16 -15.34
C HIS A 324 -11.69 -12.12 -15.31
N GLY A 325 -10.56 -12.44 -14.69
CA GLY A 325 -9.38 -11.59 -14.55
C GLY A 325 -8.91 -11.32 -13.11
N PRO A 326 -9.79 -11.26 -12.09
CA PRO A 326 -9.36 -10.93 -10.73
C PRO A 326 -8.32 -11.88 -10.14
N TYR A 327 -8.44 -13.19 -10.33
CA TYR A 327 -7.49 -14.16 -9.78
C TYR A 327 -6.19 -14.22 -10.59
N THR A 328 -6.27 -13.97 -11.89
CA THR A 328 -5.09 -13.79 -12.74
C THR A 328 -4.29 -12.56 -12.32
N ALA A 329 -4.97 -11.43 -12.05
CA ALA A 329 -4.32 -10.22 -11.52
C ALA A 329 -3.74 -10.43 -10.12
N LEU A 330 -4.46 -11.17 -9.26
CA LEU A 330 -3.99 -11.57 -7.94
C LEU A 330 -2.69 -12.38 -8.03
N ALA A 331 -2.63 -13.41 -8.88
CA ALA A 331 -1.42 -14.21 -9.07
C ALA A 331 -0.23 -13.37 -9.52
N ILE A 332 -0.41 -12.53 -10.56
CA ILE A 332 0.62 -11.63 -11.07
C ILE A 332 1.15 -10.70 -9.97
N THR A 333 0.26 -10.01 -9.27
CA THR A 333 0.67 -9.03 -8.23
C THR A 333 1.22 -9.68 -6.97
N SER A 334 0.84 -10.93 -6.67
CA SER A 334 1.40 -11.70 -5.55
C SER A 334 2.85 -12.10 -5.82
N ILE A 335 3.14 -12.65 -7.00
CA ILE A 335 4.52 -13.00 -7.37
C ILE A 335 5.37 -11.74 -7.52
N PHE A 336 4.85 -10.69 -8.17
CA PHE A 336 5.57 -9.41 -8.25
C PHE A 336 5.97 -8.88 -6.87
N PHE A 337 5.04 -8.92 -5.91
CA PHE A 337 5.32 -8.52 -4.53
C PHE A 337 6.44 -9.35 -3.88
N GLY A 338 6.42 -10.68 -4.00
CA GLY A 338 7.52 -11.47 -3.43
C GLY A 338 8.86 -11.24 -4.14
N LEU A 339 8.85 -11.12 -5.47
CA LEU A 339 10.06 -10.92 -6.24
C LEU A 339 10.77 -9.61 -5.94
N VAL A 340 10.06 -8.51 -5.66
CA VAL A 340 10.72 -7.24 -5.29
C VAL A 340 11.47 -7.33 -3.95
N HIS A 341 11.14 -8.32 -3.11
CA HIS A 341 11.83 -8.57 -1.84
C HIS A 341 13.13 -9.38 -1.98
N PHE A 342 13.63 -9.59 -3.20
CA PHE A 342 14.92 -10.26 -3.42
C PHE A 342 16.10 -9.59 -2.71
N HIS A 343 15.98 -8.29 -2.41
CA HIS A 343 16.97 -7.52 -1.64
C HIS A 343 17.16 -8.03 -0.20
N SER A 344 16.26 -8.88 0.32
CA SER A 344 16.45 -9.53 1.63
C SER A 344 17.59 -10.55 1.63
N GLY A 345 18.04 -10.99 0.44
CA GLY A 345 19.04 -12.05 0.30
C GLY A 345 18.52 -13.46 0.64
N SER A 346 17.23 -13.61 0.99
CA SER A 346 16.63 -14.89 1.36
C SER A 346 15.57 -15.32 0.35
N LEU A 347 15.83 -16.41 -0.38
CA LEU A 347 14.84 -16.98 -1.30
C LEU A 347 13.61 -17.54 -0.58
N LEU A 348 13.77 -18.00 0.67
CA LEU A 348 12.65 -18.38 1.52
C LEU A 348 11.74 -17.18 1.76
N PHE A 349 12.31 -16.03 2.14
CA PHE A 349 11.57 -14.79 2.34
C PHE A 349 10.84 -14.34 1.07
N VAL A 350 11.49 -14.41 -0.10
CA VAL A 350 10.85 -14.11 -1.41
C VAL A 350 9.62 -15.00 -1.67
N GLY A 351 9.74 -16.30 -1.38
CA GLY A 351 8.62 -17.24 -1.54
C GLY A 351 7.49 -16.98 -0.55
N LEU A 352 7.80 -16.77 0.73
CA LEU A 352 6.82 -16.46 1.76
C LEU A 352 6.13 -15.12 1.51
N ALA A 353 6.87 -14.10 1.10
CA ALA A 353 6.33 -12.81 0.69
C ALA A 353 5.37 -12.97 -0.50
N SER A 354 5.69 -13.82 -1.48
CA SER A 354 4.78 -14.11 -2.59
C SER A 354 3.44 -14.69 -2.12
N ILE A 355 3.48 -15.62 -1.16
CA ILE A 355 2.28 -16.22 -0.56
C ILE A 355 1.51 -15.20 0.29
N ALA A 356 2.21 -14.38 1.06
CA ALA A 356 1.61 -13.31 1.85
C ALA A 356 0.90 -12.29 0.94
N GLY A 357 1.52 -11.95 -0.20
CA GLY A 357 0.93 -11.10 -1.23
C GLY A 357 -0.41 -11.62 -1.75
N TRP A 358 -0.59 -12.94 -1.82
CA TRP A 358 -1.89 -13.55 -2.15
C TRP A 358 -2.93 -13.27 -1.05
N ALA A 359 -2.57 -13.41 0.23
CA ALA A 359 -3.46 -13.12 1.35
C ALA A 359 -3.90 -11.64 1.37
N TYR A 360 -2.97 -10.72 1.10
CA TYR A 360 -3.27 -9.28 1.07
C TYR A 360 -4.20 -8.95 -0.11
N GLY A 361 -3.87 -9.44 -1.30
CA GLY A 361 -4.67 -9.20 -2.49
C GLY A 361 -6.04 -9.88 -2.46
N TYR A 362 -6.16 -11.06 -1.85
CA TYR A 362 -7.44 -11.71 -1.60
C TYR A 362 -8.31 -10.88 -0.65
N THR A 363 -7.71 -10.38 0.44
CA THR A 363 -8.40 -9.50 1.39
C THR A 363 -8.92 -8.24 0.71
N TYR A 364 -8.09 -7.59 -0.12
CA TYR A 364 -8.53 -6.47 -0.94
C TYR A 364 -9.68 -6.84 -1.89
N MET A 365 -9.60 -7.97 -2.61
CA MET A 365 -10.68 -8.41 -3.51
C MET A 365 -12.02 -8.63 -2.79
N LYS A 366 -11.99 -9.12 -1.55
CA LYS A 366 -13.20 -9.38 -0.77
C LYS A 366 -13.76 -8.14 -0.06
N THR A 367 -12.91 -7.19 0.28
CA THR A 367 -13.29 -6.01 1.08
C THR A 367 -13.39 -4.74 0.26
N ASN A 368 -12.79 -4.71 -0.93
CA ASN A 368 -12.57 -3.53 -1.77
C ASN A 368 -11.90 -2.37 -1.01
N ASN A 369 -10.98 -2.69 -0.09
CA ASN A 369 -10.43 -1.71 0.84
C ASN A 369 -8.96 -1.99 1.16
N VAL A 370 -8.11 -1.00 0.93
CA VAL A 370 -6.66 -1.08 1.11
C VAL A 370 -6.28 -1.16 2.59
N PHE A 371 -7.04 -0.53 3.49
CA PHE A 371 -6.73 -0.55 4.93
C PHE A 371 -6.85 -1.96 5.51
N TYR A 372 -7.78 -2.78 5.01
CA TYR A 372 -7.86 -4.19 5.41
C TYR A 372 -6.73 -5.04 4.84
N ALA A 373 -6.29 -4.80 3.61
CA ALA A 373 -5.11 -5.48 3.06
C ALA A 373 -3.84 -5.09 3.84
N ALA A 374 -3.67 -3.79 4.13
CA ALA A 374 -2.59 -3.27 4.94
C ALA A 374 -2.62 -3.79 6.38
N LEU A 375 -3.80 -4.08 6.93
CA LEU A 375 -3.95 -4.72 8.24
C LEU A 375 -3.37 -6.13 8.21
N VAL A 376 -3.72 -6.95 7.21
CA VAL A 376 -3.15 -8.30 7.05
C VAL A 376 -1.63 -8.22 6.86
N HIS A 377 -1.16 -7.28 6.04
CA HIS A 377 0.27 -7.06 5.83
C HIS A 377 0.98 -6.71 7.13
N ALA A 378 0.50 -5.70 7.87
CA ALA A 378 1.08 -5.32 9.15
C ALA A 378 1.05 -6.47 10.17
N LEU A 379 -0.04 -7.24 10.22
CA LEU A 379 -0.14 -8.42 11.08
C LEU A 379 0.90 -9.47 10.70
N VAL A 380 1.09 -9.77 9.42
CA VAL A 380 2.13 -10.70 8.94
C VAL A 380 3.53 -10.23 9.36
N ASN A 381 3.88 -8.97 9.09
CA ASN A 381 5.20 -8.45 9.47
C ASN A 381 5.38 -8.43 11.00
N SER A 382 4.33 -8.09 11.75
CA SER A 382 4.37 -8.13 13.21
C SER A 382 4.31 -9.54 13.80
N SER A 383 4.10 -10.58 12.98
CA SER A 383 4.11 -11.97 13.45
C SER A 383 5.53 -12.46 13.71
N GLU A 384 6.56 -11.79 13.20
CA GLU A 384 7.96 -12.05 13.56
C GLU A 384 8.18 -11.93 15.08
N PHE A 385 7.51 -10.97 15.74
CA PHE A 385 7.54 -10.81 17.20
C PHE A 385 6.97 -12.03 17.95
N LEU A 386 6.14 -12.84 17.29
CA LEU A 386 5.58 -14.07 17.85
C LEU A 386 6.46 -15.29 17.61
N PHE A 387 7.31 -15.27 16.57
CA PHE A 387 7.92 -16.49 16.03
C PHE A 387 9.44 -16.48 15.85
N HIS A 388 10.16 -15.37 16.09
CA HIS A 388 11.63 -15.23 15.87
C HIS A 388 12.11 -16.11 14.70
N ILE A 389 11.62 -15.79 13.49
CA ILE A 389 11.83 -16.59 12.26
C ILE A 389 13.19 -16.30 11.66
#